data_AF-A0A3N5PM61-F1
#
_entry.id   AF-A0A3N5PM61-F1
#
_cell.length_a   1.000
_cell.length_b   1.000
_cell.length_c   1.000
_cell.angle_alpha   90.00
_cell.angle_beta   90.00
_cell.angle_gamma   90.00
#
_symmetry.space_group_name_H-M   'P 1'
#
loop_
_entity.id
_entity.type
_entity.pdbx_description
1 polymer ?
#
loop_
_entity_poly.entity_id
_entity_poly.type
_entity_poly.pdbx_seq_one_letter_code
_entity_poly.pdbx_strand_id
1 'polypeptide(L)'
;MEEAAQRILDLRVKLGDGRGGYLPTKKTKKSPSVCLADLYNCDGMPLVLYKAHVALDRAVDRCYRPQPFDNERQRVEFLFTLYEKLTAPLIPAVGKSKRRTR
;
A
#
# COMPACT_ATOMS: atom_id res chain seq x y z
N MET A 1 8.24 -7.22 -8.01
CA MET A 1 7.25 -6.33 -7.35
C MET A 1 6.21 -5.89 -8.37
N GLU A 2 6.63 -5.38 -9.53
CA GLU A 2 5.75 -4.96 -10.64
C GLU A 2 4.73 -6.01 -11.08
N GLU A 3 5.15 -7.27 -11.27
CA GLU A 3 4.23 -8.36 -11.66
C GLU A 3 3.13 -8.60 -10.61
N ALA A 4 3.47 -8.53 -9.32
CA ALA A 4 2.49 -8.68 -8.24
C ALA A 4 1.50 -7.51 -8.21
N ALA A 5 1.96 -6.29 -8.49
CA ALA A 5 1.11 -5.12 -8.61
C ALA A 5 0.17 -5.23 -9.83
N GLN A 6 0.68 -5.65 -10.98
CA GLN A 6 -0.11 -5.85 -12.19
C GLN A 6 -1.20 -6.91 -11.98
N ARG A 7 -0.90 -7.98 -11.25
CA ARG A 7 -1.88 -9.01 -10.89
C ARG A 7 -3.07 -8.46 -10.11
N ILE A 8 -2.86 -7.50 -9.20
CA ILE A 8 -3.94 -6.84 -8.47
C ILE A 8 -4.79 -6.00 -9.42
N LEU A 9 -4.18 -5.26 -10.33
CA LEU A 9 -4.89 -4.48 -11.34
C LEU A 9 -5.76 -5.38 -12.22
N ASP A 10 -5.21 -6.49 -12.71
CA ASP A 10 -5.95 -7.46 -13.52
C ASP A 10 -7.13 -8.08 -12.75
N LEU A 11 -6.97 -8.34 -11.46
CA LEU A 11 -8.04 -8.84 -10.61
C LEU A 11 -9.14 -7.80 -10.40
N ARG A 12 -8.79 -6.52 -10.22
CA ARG A 12 -9.79 -5.44 -10.15
C ARG A 12 -10.59 -5.33 -11.45
N VAL A 13 -9.93 -5.46 -12.60
CA VAL A 13 -10.58 -5.47 -13.93
C VAL A 13 -11.52 -6.67 -14.10
N LYS A 14 -11.12 -7.84 -13.59
CA LYS A 14 -11.91 -9.08 -13.69
C LYS A 14 -13.09 -9.14 -12.72
N LEU A 15 -12.92 -8.60 -11.51
CA LEU A 15 -13.91 -8.69 -10.43
C LEU A 15 -14.83 -7.46 -10.35
N GLY A 16 -14.38 -6.32 -10.88
CA GLY A 16 -15.12 -5.06 -10.83
C GLY A 16 -16.30 -5.00 -11.80
N ASP A 17 -17.28 -4.18 -11.44
CA ASP A 17 -18.51 -3.96 -12.20
C ASP A 17 -18.40 -3.07 -13.42
N GLY A 18 -17.33 -2.29 -13.50
CA GLY A 18 -17.12 -1.36 -14.58
C GLY A 18 -18.08 -0.18 -14.65
N ARG A 19 -18.82 0.09 -13.57
CA ARG A 19 -19.71 1.24 -13.52
C ARG A 19 -18.87 2.50 -13.28
N GLY A 20 -18.76 3.34 -14.32
CA GLY A 20 -18.30 4.71 -14.20
C GLY A 20 -16.80 4.89 -13.95
N GLY A 21 -15.98 4.77 -15.00
CA GLY A 21 -14.74 5.56 -15.14
C GLY A 21 -13.52 5.26 -14.25
N TYR A 22 -13.62 4.46 -13.19
CA TYR A 22 -12.50 4.26 -12.24
C TYR A 22 -11.71 2.95 -12.39
N LEU A 23 -12.16 2.01 -13.24
CA LEU A 23 -11.46 0.76 -13.54
C LEU A 23 -11.61 0.40 -15.03
N PRO A 24 -10.54 -0.09 -15.72
CA PRO A 24 -10.68 -0.66 -17.06
C PRO A 24 -11.54 -1.92 -16.99
N THR A 25 -12.37 -2.21 -17.99
CA THR A 25 -13.31 -3.33 -17.94
C THR A 25 -13.19 -4.20 -19.18
N LYS A 26 -13.26 -5.52 -18.98
CA LYS A 26 -13.66 -6.44 -20.05
C LYS A 26 -15.15 -6.68 -19.89
N LYS A 27 -15.97 -6.20 -20.84
CA LYS A 27 -17.42 -6.47 -20.89
C LYS A 27 -17.66 -7.98 -20.84
N THR A 28 -18.07 -8.51 -19.68
CA THR A 28 -18.50 -9.91 -19.54
C THR A 28 -19.92 -9.93 -18.97
N LYS A 29 -20.81 -10.65 -19.65
CA LYS A 29 -22.28 -10.57 -19.51
C LYS A 29 -22.86 -11.22 -18.22
N LYS A 30 -22.07 -11.60 -17.21
CA LYS A 30 -22.54 -12.58 -16.18
C LYS A 30 -21.92 -12.49 -14.77
N SER A 31 -21.61 -11.31 -14.25
CA SER A 31 -21.20 -11.16 -12.84
C SER A 31 -22.00 -10.07 -12.14
N PRO A 32 -22.41 -10.28 -10.86
CA PRO A 32 -23.00 -9.20 -10.08
C PRO A 32 -21.99 -8.05 -10.01
N SER A 33 -22.47 -6.84 -10.27
CA SER A 33 -21.66 -5.63 -10.28
C SER A 33 -21.16 -5.32 -8.87
N VAL A 34 -19.88 -5.61 -8.58
CA VAL A 34 -19.16 -5.22 -7.35
C VAL A 34 -18.32 -3.96 -7.63
N CYS A 35 -18.54 -2.87 -6.88
CA CYS A 35 -17.76 -1.65 -7.06
C CYS A 35 -16.39 -1.74 -6.36
N LEU A 36 -15.50 -0.77 -6.59
CA LEU A 36 -14.18 -0.79 -5.92
C LEU A 36 -14.32 -0.72 -4.39
N ALA A 37 -15.27 0.03 -3.85
CA ALA A 37 -15.50 0.05 -2.40
C ALA A 37 -15.85 -1.36 -1.88
N ASP A 38 -16.75 -2.06 -2.57
CA ASP A 38 -17.16 -3.42 -2.20
C ASP A 38 -15.98 -4.41 -2.25
N LEU A 39 -15.05 -4.27 -3.21
CA LEU A 39 -13.86 -5.10 -3.31
C LEU A 39 -12.85 -4.89 -2.18
N TYR A 40 -12.87 -3.75 -1.51
CA TYR A 40 -11.95 -3.38 -0.43
C TYR A 40 -12.59 -3.39 0.96
N ASN A 41 -13.84 -3.83 1.09
CA ASN A 41 -14.46 -4.07 2.38
C ASN A 41 -13.76 -5.23 3.10
N CYS A 42 -13.42 -5.08 4.38
CA CYS A 42 -12.72 -6.11 5.16
C CYS A 42 -13.41 -7.48 5.11
N ASP A 43 -14.73 -7.50 5.23
CA ASP A 43 -15.54 -8.74 5.23
C ASP A 43 -15.91 -9.20 3.81
N GLY A 44 -15.91 -8.28 2.84
CA GLY A 44 -16.38 -8.51 1.47
C GLY A 44 -15.26 -8.81 0.46
N MET A 45 -14.00 -8.67 0.85
CA MET A 45 -12.85 -8.80 -0.05
C MET A 45 -12.70 -10.24 -0.54
N PRO A 46 -12.73 -10.48 -1.87
CA PRO A 46 -12.51 -11.82 -2.41
C PRO A 46 -11.13 -12.36 -2.03
N LEU A 47 -11.08 -13.62 -1.56
CA LEU A 47 -9.83 -14.26 -1.10
C LEU A 47 -8.70 -14.22 -2.14
N VAL A 48 -9.04 -14.27 -3.43
CA VAL A 48 -8.06 -14.18 -4.52
C VAL A 48 -7.39 -12.81 -4.57
N LEU A 49 -8.14 -11.74 -4.32
CA LEU A 49 -7.62 -10.37 -4.24
C LEU A 49 -6.79 -10.18 -2.98
N TYR A 50 -7.27 -10.68 -1.83
CA TYR A 50 -6.53 -10.66 -0.57
C TYR A 50 -5.14 -11.32 -0.69
N LYS A 51 -5.09 -12.54 -1.26
CA LYS A 51 -3.82 -13.25 -1.49
C LYS A 51 -2.87 -12.50 -2.42
N ALA A 52 -3.41 -11.78 -3.42
CA ALA A 52 -2.61 -10.95 -4.31
C ALA A 52 -1.98 -9.75 -3.57
N HIS A 53 -2.73 -9.11 -2.65
CA HIS A 53 -2.19 -8.06 -1.78
C HIS A 53 -1.09 -8.58 -0.86
N VAL A 54 -1.29 -9.71 -0.17
CA VAL A 54 -0.25 -10.33 0.68
C VAL A 54 1.03 -10.63 -0.12
N ALA A 55 0.89 -11.07 -1.37
CA ALA A 55 2.04 -11.31 -2.24
C ALA A 55 2.76 -10.01 -2.64
N LEU A 56 2.00 -8.94 -2.92
CA LEU A 56 2.56 -7.63 -3.20
C LEU A 56 3.28 -7.05 -1.97
N ASP A 57 2.65 -7.09 -0.79
CA ASP A 57 3.22 -6.60 0.47
C ASP A 57 4.58 -7.24 0.73
N ARG A 58 4.66 -8.57 0.63
CA ARG A 58 5.94 -9.29 0.78
C ARG A 58 7.00 -8.85 -0.23
N ALA A 59 6.59 -8.51 -1.45
CA ALA A 59 7.51 -8.02 -2.46
C ALA A 59 7.99 -6.59 -2.17
N VAL A 60 7.10 -5.73 -1.66
CA VAL A 60 7.42 -4.35 -1.25
C VAL A 60 8.31 -4.35 -0.01
N ASP A 61 8.00 -5.16 0.99
CA ASP A 61 8.79 -5.25 2.22
C ASP A 61 10.24 -5.67 1.91
N ARG A 62 10.43 -6.61 0.97
CA ARG A 62 11.76 -6.99 0.46
C ARG A 62 12.52 -5.85 -0.21
N CYS A 63 11.83 -4.89 -0.83
CA CYS A 63 12.47 -3.71 -1.41
C CYS A 63 12.96 -2.72 -0.35
N TYR A 64 12.31 -2.67 0.82
CA TYR A 64 12.72 -1.84 1.94
C TYR A 64 13.83 -2.47 2.78
N ARG A 65 13.76 -3.79 3.02
CA ARG A 65 14.76 -4.55 3.78
C ARG A 65 14.68 -6.05 3.46
N PRO A 66 15.79 -6.81 3.59
CA PRO A 66 15.77 -8.25 3.36
C PRO A 66 15.06 -9.06 4.46
N GLN A 67 15.06 -8.57 5.70
CA GLN A 67 14.42 -9.23 6.84
C GLN A 67 12.91 -8.92 6.89
N PRO A 68 12.03 -9.89 7.22
CA PRO A 68 10.61 -9.63 7.35
C PRO A 68 10.28 -8.70 8.53
N PHE A 69 9.09 -8.10 8.51
CA PHE A 69 8.51 -7.42 9.67
C PHE A 69 7.63 -8.41 10.44
N ASP A 70 7.81 -8.48 11.76
CA ASP A 70 7.01 -9.38 12.60
C ASP A 70 5.63 -8.80 12.90
N ASN A 71 5.55 -7.48 13.04
CA ASN A 71 4.36 -6.76 13.45
C ASN A 71 4.25 -5.43 12.68
N GLU A 72 3.03 -4.93 12.54
CA GLU A 72 2.77 -3.65 11.89
C GLU A 72 3.47 -2.47 12.58
N ARG A 73 3.60 -2.52 13.92
CA ARG A 73 4.36 -1.52 14.69
C ARG A 73 5.82 -1.41 14.23
N GLN A 74 6.51 -2.53 14.02
CA GLN A 74 7.90 -2.53 13.55
C GLN A 74 8.02 -1.93 12.15
N ARG A 75 7.02 -2.19 11.28
CA ARG A 75 6.96 -1.61 9.93
C ARG A 75 6.87 -0.09 10.00
N VAL A 76 6.01 0.43 10.88
CA VAL A 76 5.83 1.88 11.08
C VAL A 76 7.10 2.54 11.65
N GLU A 77 7.71 1.94 12.68
CA GLU A 77 8.97 2.46 13.28
C GLU A 77 10.10 2.55 12.25
N PHE A 78 10.22 1.54 11.38
CA PHE A 78 11.20 1.55 10.30
C PHE A 78 10.94 2.65 9.26
N LEU A 79 9.68 2.84 8.85
CA LEU A 79 9.30 3.87 7.90
C LEU A 79 9.54 5.28 8.45
N PHE A 80 9.24 5.53 9.73
CA PHE A 80 9.56 6.81 10.37
C PHE A 80 11.07 7.07 10.42
N THR A 81 11.88 6.06 10.74
CA THR A 81 13.34 6.17 10.71
C THR A 81 13.87 6.51 9.32
N LEU A 82 13.30 5.92 8.26
CA LEU A 82 13.65 6.26 6.88
C LEU A 82 13.23 7.68 6.52
N TYR A 83 12.02 8.07 6.92
CA TYR A 83 11.51 9.41 6.69
C TYR A 83 12.39 10.48 7.33
N GLU A 84 12.79 10.31 8.59
CA GLU A 84 13.70 11.23 9.28
C GLU A 84 15.03 11.38 8.55
N LYS A 85 15.63 10.27 8.08
CA LYS A 85 16.88 10.32 7.31
C LYS A 85 16.76 11.09 6.00
N LEU A 86 15.61 10.99 5.32
CA LEU A 86 15.36 11.68 4.05
C LEU A 86 14.98 13.15 4.24
N THR A 87 14.37 13.52 5.37
CA THR A 87 13.87 14.87 5.64
C THR A 87 14.79 15.74 6.48
N ALA A 88 15.64 15.14 7.34
CA ALA A 88 16.66 15.87 8.10
C ALA A 88 17.61 16.75 7.25
N PRO A 89 18.00 16.36 6.02
CA PRO A 89 18.82 17.21 5.15
C PRO A 89 18.06 18.40 4.54
N LEU A 90 16.73 18.36 4.55
CA LEU A 90 15.85 19.31 3.85
C LEU A 90 15.18 20.31 4.81
N ILE A 91 15.04 19.96 6.08
CA ILE A 91 14.47 20.83 7.11
C ILE A 91 15.64 21.55 7.80
N PRO A 92 15.73 22.89 7.71
CA PRO A 92 16.74 23.62 8.47
C PRO A 92 16.50 23.32 9.96
N ALA A 93 17.51 22.74 10.62
CA ALA A 93 17.43 22.43 12.04
C ALA A 93 17.00 23.70 12.79
N VAL A 94 15.82 23.69 13.39
CA VAL A 94 15.37 24.76 14.29
C VAL A 94 16.45 24.87 15.36
N GLY A 95 17.21 25.97 15.29
CA GLY A 95 18.48 26.12 15.99
C GLY A 95 18.32 25.83 17.47
N LYS A 96 19.22 25.02 18.03
CA LYS A 96 19.34 24.84 19.48
C LYS A 96 19.62 26.22 20.09
N SER A 97 18.59 26.88 20.61
CA SER A 97 18.75 28.09 21.41
C SER A 97 19.64 27.73 22.60
N LYS A 98 20.90 28.18 22.56
CA LYS A 98 21.79 28.10 23.72
C LYS A 98 21.12 28.85 24.85
N ARG A 99 20.62 28.12 25.85
CA ARG A 99 20.20 28.68 27.13
C ARG A 99 21.38 29.48 27.70
N ARG A 100 21.32 30.81 27.59
CA ARG A 100 22.23 31.71 28.32
C ARG A 100 21.90 31.57 29.79
N THR A 101 22.74 30.86 30.53
CA THR A 101 22.86 31.01 31.97
C THR A 101 23.27 32.46 32.25
N ARG A 102 22.42 33.20 32.96
CA ARG A 102 22.78 34.43 33.66
C ARG A 102 22.82 34.13 35.14
#